data_AF-A0A1Y2V627-F1
#
_entry.id   AF-A0A1Y2V627-F1
#
_cell.length_a   1.000
_cell.length_b   1.000
_cell.length_c   1.000
_cell.angle_alpha   90.00
_cell.angle_beta   90.00
_cell.angle_gamma   90.00
#
_symmetry.space_group_name_H-M   'P 1'
#
loop_
_entity.id
_entity.type
_entity.pdbx_description
1 polymer ?
#
loop_
_entity_poly.entity_id
_entity_poly.type
_entity_poly.pdbx_seq_one_letter_code
_entity_poly.pdbx_strand_id
1 'polypeptide(L)'
;MSLLLLPEELVLQIMCHLRDSQDIRTLKSAACTCSWLRRAAEVYLYSTAKFTTLSSLYQYDHAVHAEPRRASYLRDFKLLYSTGVYDYYRPPLPLDLTLFTNLESFVSESPECQPQSVKGTHWNLFMDSYMQAFKQASLLAESIQARTPLRNLRTITLHWSGSQDRFWDITPKCPIFLLPLLQSLEISCARIGQGESNEWAAKELERFSRQTRLKSLVLTECVVSVEALHAILSFPNALQTLVLHEKFYHHREVGDRFAVEDTITFNSAIAQQAESLEHLEIFRHSQFADGGKTLLLSLDNFRMLSHLQLGPYLSMRSDGTRYFTFALATPVPEALQSLRLDEYAISMLKGSRAEKVLSDLSVAELLTNAEARGFSFTLDISLQHLPRLFAGIRFGNQDARPAVRKLIESFESHFQTRQEASIRSRPEAISKDPSEIQASSRLRILTNKPRYKIPPFLHDEGPQRLVVRYDSNHPERFLSYPYTANALPPDRDDSSDDEDMDVAFSGTGHVDPRLLA
;
A
#
# COMPACT_ATOMS: atom_id res chain seq x y z
N MET A 1 -3.36 -33.29 -37.89
CA MET A 1 -1.99 -33.55 -37.40
C MET A 1 -2.10 -34.03 -35.95
N SER A 2 -1.24 -34.94 -35.49
CA SER A 2 -1.28 -35.39 -34.09
C SER A 2 -0.58 -34.38 -33.18
N LEU A 3 -1.25 -34.00 -32.09
CA LEU A 3 -0.71 -33.06 -31.10
C LEU A 3 0.53 -33.62 -30.35
N LEU A 4 0.70 -34.94 -30.40
CA LEU A 4 1.86 -35.68 -29.88
C LEU A 4 3.10 -35.62 -30.78
N LEU A 5 3.01 -34.99 -31.96
CA LEU A 5 4.14 -34.78 -32.89
C LEU A 5 4.73 -33.37 -32.79
N LEU A 6 4.20 -32.52 -31.91
CA LEU A 6 4.74 -31.19 -31.65
C LEU A 6 5.96 -31.29 -30.71
N PRO A 7 6.99 -30.44 -30.90
CA PRO A 7 8.04 -30.22 -29.91
C PRO A 7 7.48 -29.91 -28.52
N GLU A 8 8.19 -30.33 -27.48
CA GLU A 8 7.76 -30.20 -26.08
C GLU A 8 7.56 -28.73 -25.68
N GLU A 9 8.40 -27.83 -26.20
CA GLU A 9 8.34 -26.39 -25.99
C GLU A 9 7.02 -25.80 -26.51
N LEU A 10 6.53 -26.25 -27.68
CA LEU A 10 5.25 -25.79 -28.23
C LEU A 10 4.07 -26.30 -27.42
N VAL A 11 4.13 -27.52 -26.90
CA VAL A 11 3.06 -28.06 -26.05
C VAL A 11 3.06 -27.40 -24.68
N LEU A 12 4.22 -27.11 -24.09
CA LEU A 12 4.32 -26.29 -22.89
C LEU A 12 3.78 -24.87 -23.13
N GLN A 13 4.07 -24.25 -24.28
CA GLN A 13 3.45 -22.96 -24.66
C GLN A 13 1.93 -23.04 -24.80
N ILE A 14 1.37 -24.12 -25.35
CA ILE A 14 -0.08 -24.34 -25.41
C ILE A 14 -0.66 -24.46 -23.99
N MET A 15 -0.05 -25.25 -23.10
CA MET A 15 -0.52 -25.38 -21.71
C MET A 15 -0.38 -24.07 -20.92
N CYS A 16 0.67 -23.30 -21.17
CA CYS A 16 0.87 -21.95 -20.64
C CYS A 16 -0.28 -21.03 -21.08
N HIS A 17 -0.59 -21.00 -22.38
CA HIS A 17 -1.68 -20.19 -22.91
C HIS A 17 -3.05 -20.60 -22.33
N LEU A 18 -3.33 -21.90 -22.17
CA LEU A 18 -4.55 -22.39 -21.51
C LEU A 18 -4.66 -21.95 -20.03
N ARG A 19 -3.55 -21.89 -19.29
CA ARG A 19 -3.50 -21.29 -17.95
C ARG A 19 -3.76 -19.79 -18.00
N ASP A 20 -3.09 -19.07 -18.89
CA ASP A 20 -3.10 -17.60 -18.95
C ASP A 20 -4.49 -17.08 -19.40
N SER A 21 -5.16 -17.81 -20.29
CA SER A 21 -6.57 -17.62 -20.69
C SER A 21 -7.60 -18.15 -19.69
N GLN A 22 -7.18 -18.69 -18.55
CA GLN A 22 -8.03 -19.28 -17.50
C GLN A 22 -8.89 -20.50 -17.96
N ASP A 23 -8.55 -21.17 -19.07
CA ASP A 23 -9.20 -22.43 -19.47
C ASP A 23 -8.64 -23.66 -18.72
N ILE A 24 -8.84 -23.63 -17.40
CA ILE A 24 -8.46 -24.70 -16.48
C ILE A 24 -9.21 -26.01 -16.79
N ARG A 25 -10.37 -25.96 -17.49
CA ARG A 25 -11.12 -27.16 -17.90
C ARG A 25 -10.38 -27.91 -19.00
N THR A 26 -9.98 -27.23 -20.07
CA THR A 26 -9.20 -27.85 -21.14
C THR A 26 -7.84 -28.33 -20.64
N LEU A 27 -7.19 -27.57 -19.74
CA LEU A 27 -5.92 -27.97 -19.13
C LEU A 27 -6.05 -29.25 -18.27
N LYS A 28 -7.14 -29.39 -17.48
CA LYS A 28 -7.46 -30.63 -16.76
C LYS A 28 -7.78 -31.79 -17.71
N SER A 29 -8.55 -31.55 -18.76
CA SER A 29 -8.84 -32.56 -19.79
C SER A 29 -7.57 -33.07 -20.45
N ALA A 30 -6.65 -32.18 -20.83
CA ALA A 30 -5.33 -32.53 -21.37
C ALA A 30 -4.55 -33.43 -20.39
N ALA A 31 -4.55 -33.11 -19.10
CA ALA A 31 -3.89 -33.91 -18.08
C ALA A 31 -4.46 -35.34 -17.92
N CYS A 32 -5.72 -35.56 -18.30
CA CYS A 32 -6.37 -36.87 -18.28
C CYS A 32 -6.14 -37.71 -19.54
N THR A 33 -5.59 -37.14 -20.63
CA THR A 33 -5.47 -37.86 -21.92
C THR A 33 -4.35 -38.92 -21.96
N CYS A 34 -3.13 -38.56 -21.55
CA CYS A 34 -1.96 -39.44 -21.60
C CYS A 34 -0.88 -39.02 -20.59
N SER A 35 0.11 -39.87 -20.36
CA SER A 35 1.18 -39.61 -19.37
C SER A 35 2.05 -38.39 -19.70
N TRP A 36 2.27 -38.06 -20.97
CA TRP A 36 3.06 -36.91 -21.38
C TRP A 36 2.29 -35.59 -21.24
N LEU A 37 1.07 -35.50 -21.80
CA LEU A 37 0.22 -34.32 -21.63
C LEU A 37 -0.14 -34.09 -20.16
N ARG A 38 -0.22 -35.14 -19.33
CA ARG A 38 -0.29 -35.03 -17.87
C ARG A 38 0.92 -34.32 -17.26
N ARG A 39 2.15 -34.71 -17.61
CA ARG A 39 3.36 -34.02 -17.10
C ARG A 39 3.40 -32.56 -17.53
N ALA A 40 3.13 -32.29 -18.81
CA ALA A 40 3.11 -30.93 -19.35
C ALA A 40 2.02 -30.06 -18.68
N ALA A 41 0.80 -30.57 -18.53
CA ALA A 41 -0.30 -29.82 -17.92
C ALA A 41 -0.16 -29.69 -16.38
N GLU A 42 0.38 -30.70 -15.67
CA GLU A 42 0.57 -30.64 -14.22
C GLU A 42 1.49 -29.50 -13.78
N VAL A 43 2.50 -29.14 -14.59
CA VAL A 43 3.36 -27.96 -14.31
C VAL A 43 2.53 -26.69 -14.15
N TYR A 44 1.51 -26.49 -14.98
CA TYR A 44 0.66 -25.30 -14.97
C TYR A 44 -0.57 -25.43 -14.07
N LEU A 45 -1.10 -26.65 -13.86
CA LEU A 45 -2.20 -26.92 -12.92
C LEU A 45 -1.76 -26.77 -11.45
N TYR A 46 -0.49 -27.04 -11.15
CA TYR A 46 0.06 -26.96 -9.79
C TYR A 46 0.97 -25.75 -9.57
N SER A 47 1.19 -24.87 -10.58
CA SER A 47 2.04 -23.68 -10.41
C SER A 47 1.46 -22.65 -9.44
N THR A 48 0.13 -22.57 -9.38
CA THR A 48 -0.59 -21.56 -8.60
C THR A 48 -1.71 -22.25 -7.84
N ALA A 49 -1.70 -22.14 -6.51
CA ALA A 49 -2.67 -22.79 -5.63
C ALA A 49 -3.34 -21.73 -4.74
N LYS A 50 -4.65 -21.49 -4.96
CA LYS A 50 -5.50 -20.58 -4.19
C LYS A 50 -6.55 -21.40 -3.44
N PHE A 51 -6.60 -21.27 -2.12
CA PHE A 51 -7.56 -21.96 -1.26
C PHE A 51 -8.34 -20.98 -0.41
N THR A 52 -9.63 -21.25 -0.27
CA THR A 52 -10.55 -20.50 0.61
C THR A 52 -11.06 -21.36 1.77
N THR A 53 -10.78 -22.67 1.76
CA THR A 53 -11.25 -23.67 2.73
C THR A 53 -10.16 -24.68 3.08
N LEU A 54 -10.19 -25.26 4.28
CA LEU A 54 -9.26 -26.32 4.67
C LEU A 54 -9.50 -27.62 3.87
N SER A 55 -10.73 -27.94 3.49
CA SER A 55 -11.02 -29.15 2.71
C SER A 55 -10.36 -29.13 1.32
N SER A 56 -10.31 -27.96 0.66
CA SER A 56 -9.62 -27.82 -0.63
C SER A 56 -8.09 -27.85 -0.47
N LEU A 57 -7.58 -27.26 0.61
CA LEU A 57 -6.18 -27.31 1.00
C LEU A 57 -5.68 -28.74 1.22
N TYR A 58 -6.44 -29.56 1.97
CA TYR A 58 -6.05 -30.94 2.27
C TYR A 58 -6.19 -31.89 1.08
N GLN A 59 -7.08 -31.60 0.12
CA GLN A 59 -7.12 -32.30 -1.16
C GLN A 59 -5.85 -32.06 -1.99
N TYR A 60 -5.33 -30.82 -1.97
CA TYR A 60 -4.04 -30.51 -2.60
C TYR A 60 -2.87 -31.19 -1.88
N ASP A 61 -2.84 -31.14 -0.55
CA ASP A 61 -1.81 -31.81 0.26
C ASP A 61 -1.76 -33.32 -0.01
N HIS A 62 -2.91 -34.00 -0.02
CA HIS A 62 -3.00 -35.41 -0.40
C HIS A 62 -2.54 -35.66 -1.85
N ALA A 63 -2.86 -34.75 -2.78
CA ALA A 63 -2.41 -34.85 -4.17
C ALA A 63 -0.89 -34.64 -4.32
N VAL A 64 -0.26 -33.83 -3.46
CA VAL A 64 1.19 -33.66 -3.39
C VAL A 64 1.85 -34.89 -2.77
N HIS A 65 1.34 -35.41 -1.65
CA HIS A 65 1.84 -36.63 -1.03
C HIS A 65 1.77 -37.86 -1.97
N ALA A 66 0.72 -37.98 -2.78
CA ALA A 66 0.57 -39.05 -3.75
C ALA A 66 1.52 -38.95 -4.97
N GLU A 67 2.05 -37.76 -5.27
CA GLU A 67 2.94 -37.51 -6.42
C GLU A 67 3.88 -36.32 -6.09
N PRO A 68 4.97 -36.56 -5.32
CA PRO A 68 5.77 -35.50 -4.69
C PRO A 68 6.37 -34.46 -5.64
N ARG A 69 6.53 -34.77 -6.94
CA ARG A 69 7.00 -33.78 -7.93
C ARG A 69 6.09 -32.55 -8.00
N ARG A 70 4.82 -32.67 -7.65
CA ARG A 70 3.84 -31.55 -7.66
C ARG A 70 4.24 -30.42 -6.72
N ALA A 71 4.91 -30.72 -5.59
CA ALA A 71 5.46 -29.69 -4.70
C ALA A 71 6.51 -28.81 -5.40
N SER A 72 7.27 -29.37 -6.35
CA SER A 72 8.29 -28.61 -7.11
C SER A 72 7.70 -27.72 -8.20
N TYR A 73 6.41 -27.85 -8.52
CA TYR A 73 5.75 -26.98 -9.51
C TYR A 73 5.20 -25.71 -8.88
N LEU A 74 4.84 -25.73 -7.59
CA LEU A 74 4.23 -24.60 -6.90
C LEU A 74 5.17 -23.39 -6.84
N ARG A 75 4.68 -22.26 -7.35
CA ARG A 75 5.32 -20.94 -7.32
C ARG A 75 4.50 -19.93 -6.54
N ASP A 76 3.18 -19.93 -6.72
CA ASP A 76 2.25 -19.03 -6.04
C ASP A 76 1.32 -19.80 -5.11
N PHE A 77 1.42 -19.58 -3.80
CA PHE A 77 0.56 -20.21 -2.80
C PHE A 77 -0.25 -19.14 -2.05
N LYS A 78 -1.59 -19.25 -2.10
CA LYS A 78 -2.51 -18.27 -1.54
C LYS A 78 -3.56 -18.93 -0.63
N LEU A 79 -3.56 -18.57 0.64
CA LEU A 79 -4.57 -18.94 1.64
C LEU A 79 -5.42 -17.70 1.91
N LEU A 80 -6.64 -17.68 1.38
CA LEU A 80 -7.56 -16.53 1.37
C LEU A 80 -8.88 -16.95 2.02
N TYR A 81 -8.85 -17.15 3.34
CA TYR A 81 -9.95 -17.77 4.08
C TYR A 81 -11.15 -16.84 4.19
N SER A 82 -12.25 -17.18 3.52
CA SER A 82 -13.49 -16.40 3.58
C SER A 82 -14.34 -16.82 4.78
N THR A 83 -14.78 -15.86 5.60
CA THR A 83 -15.62 -16.11 6.79
C THR A 83 -16.88 -16.90 6.52
N GLY A 84 -17.50 -16.70 5.36
CA GLY A 84 -18.74 -17.39 4.97
C GLY A 84 -18.54 -18.83 4.49
N VAL A 85 -17.30 -19.28 4.28
CA VAL A 85 -16.97 -20.58 3.65
C VAL A 85 -15.90 -21.36 4.40
N TYR A 86 -15.32 -20.81 5.47
CA TYR A 86 -14.22 -21.46 6.18
C TYR A 86 -14.66 -22.69 7.01
N ASP A 87 -13.93 -23.79 6.87
CA ASP A 87 -14.23 -25.09 7.48
C ASP A 87 -13.75 -25.16 8.95
N TYR A 88 -14.29 -24.33 9.85
CA TYR A 88 -13.84 -24.21 11.26
C TYR A 88 -13.71 -25.54 12.04
N TYR A 89 -14.47 -26.57 11.67
CA TYR A 89 -14.50 -27.88 12.34
C TYR A 89 -13.48 -28.90 11.80
N ARG A 90 -12.68 -28.55 10.80
CA ARG A 90 -11.60 -29.43 10.32
C ARG A 90 -10.43 -29.44 11.31
N PRO A 91 -9.78 -30.60 11.54
CA PRO A 91 -8.57 -30.63 12.34
C PRO A 91 -7.47 -29.78 11.67
N PRO A 92 -6.62 -29.08 12.45
CA PRO A 92 -5.52 -28.29 11.92
C PRO A 92 -4.41 -29.18 11.37
N LEU A 93 -4.13 -29.08 10.07
CA LEU A 93 -3.02 -29.75 9.41
C LEU A 93 -2.29 -28.72 8.52
N PRO A 94 -1.34 -27.96 9.09
CA PRO A 94 -0.58 -26.97 8.32
C PRO A 94 0.38 -27.68 7.36
N LEU A 95 0.44 -27.21 6.11
CA LEU A 95 1.45 -27.70 5.17
C LEU A 95 2.84 -27.20 5.55
N ASP A 96 3.83 -28.08 5.44
CA ASP A 96 5.22 -27.71 5.52
C ASP A 96 5.65 -26.93 4.27
N LEU A 97 5.87 -25.62 4.42
CA LEU A 97 6.30 -24.75 3.32
C LEU A 97 7.68 -25.15 2.76
N THR A 98 8.52 -25.87 3.51
CA THR A 98 9.86 -26.26 3.05
C THR A 98 9.84 -27.27 1.89
N LEU A 99 8.72 -27.97 1.69
CA LEU A 99 8.49 -28.87 0.56
C LEU A 99 8.44 -28.13 -0.79
N PHE A 100 8.02 -26.86 -0.80
CA PHE A 100 7.80 -26.08 -2.01
C PHE A 100 9.09 -25.35 -2.46
N THR A 101 10.05 -26.13 -2.94
CA THR A 101 11.41 -25.65 -3.29
C THR A 101 11.48 -24.53 -4.35
N ASN A 102 10.40 -24.35 -5.12
CA ASN A 102 10.26 -23.32 -6.15
C ASN A 102 9.20 -22.26 -5.81
N LEU A 103 8.73 -22.19 -4.56
CA LEU A 103 7.80 -21.15 -4.12
C LEU A 103 8.42 -19.76 -4.31
N GLU A 104 7.74 -18.89 -5.05
CA GLU A 104 8.13 -17.52 -5.40
C GLU A 104 7.27 -16.48 -4.66
N SER A 105 6.00 -16.80 -4.40
CA SER A 105 5.02 -15.93 -3.73
C SER A 105 4.18 -16.71 -2.70
N PHE A 106 4.06 -16.16 -1.49
CA PHE A 106 3.20 -16.69 -0.43
C PHE A 106 2.26 -15.61 0.11
N VAL A 107 0.96 -15.87 0.03
CA VAL A 107 -0.10 -15.01 0.58
C VAL A 107 -0.88 -15.81 1.62
N SER A 108 -1.06 -15.26 2.81
CA SER A 108 -1.81 -15.93 3.87
C SER A 108 -2.64 -14.98 4.72
N GLU A 109 -3.94 -15.24 4.74
CA GLU A 109 -4.92 -14.72 5.68
C GLU A 109 -5.03 -15.66 6.90
N SER A 110 -5.24 -15.13 8.11
CA SER A 110 -5.83 -15.94 9.17
C SER A 110 -7.35 -16.02 9.00
N PRO A 111 -7.99 -17.15 9.35
CA PRO A 111 -9.46 -17.22 9.33
C PRO A 111 -10.09 -16.26 10.35
N GLU A 112 -9.31 -15.70 11.28
CA GLU A 112 -9.79 -14.84 12.36
C GLU A 112 -9.54 -13.34 12.15
N CYS A 113 -8.91 -12.89 11.06
CA CYS A 113 -8.70 -11.46 10.80
C CYS A 113 -10.00 -10.70 10.58
N GLN A 114 -11.02 -11.37 10.05
CA GLN A 114 -12.27 -10.75 9.63
C GLN A 114 -13.21 -10.43 10.81
N PRO A 115 -14.01 -9.34 10.75
CA PRO A 115 -14.85 -8.90 11.88
C PRO A 115 -15.89 -9.92 12.37
N GLN A 116 -16.40 -10.77 11.49
CA GLN A 116 -17.45 -11.76 11.78
C GLN A 116 -16.93 -13.20 11.90
N SER A 117 -15.61 -13.39 11.94
CA SER A 117 -15.03 -14.73 12.07
C SER A 117 -15.31 -15.36 13.43
N VAL A 118 -15.30 -16.69 13.51
CA VAL A 118 -15.10 -17.38 14.79
C VAL A 118 -13.68 -17.04 15.27
N LYS A 119 -13.52 -16.76 16.58
CA LYS A 119 -12.24 -16.51 17.23
C LYS A 119 -11.77 -17.74 18.00
N GLY A 120 -10.48 -17.86 18.26
CA GLY A 120 -9.91 -18.95 19.04
C GLY A 120 -9.90 -20.28 18.29
N THR A 121 -9.67 -20.22 16.99
CA THR A 121 -9.45 -21.40 16.14
C THR A 121 -8.04 -21.94 16.35
N HIS A 122 -7.69 -23.01 15.66
CA HIS A 122 -6.33 -23.56 15.65
C HIS A 122 -5.36 -22.83 14.70
N TRP A 123 -5.65 -21.56 14.38
CA TRP A 123 -4.84 -20.74 13.47
C TRP A 123 -3.36 -20.65 13.90
N ASN A 124 -3.10 -20.59 15.21
CA ASN A 124 -1.74 -20.52 15.76
C ASN A 124 -0.83 -21.66 15.26
N LEU A 125 -1.36 -22.87 15.05
CA LEU A 125 -0.58 -24.01 14.56
C LEU A 125 -0.11 -23.82 13.11
N PHE A 126 -0.88 -23.10 12.29
CA PHE A 126 -0.47 -22.69 10.94
C PHE A 126 0.60 -21.60 11.02
N MET A 127 0.37 -20.58 11.85
CA MET A 127 1.34 -19.50 12.09
C MET A 127 2.70 -20.04 12.56
N ASP A 128 2.72 -20.96 13.54
CA ASP A 128 3.92 -21.58 14.09
C ASP A 128 4.67 -22.41 13.04
N SER A 129 3.95 -23.20 12.23
CA SER A 129 4.54 -24.00 11.14
C SER A 129 5.21 -23.11 10.08
N TYR A 130 4.54 -22.04 9.66
CA TYR A 130 5.06 -21.10 8.67
C TYR A 130 6.25 -20.29 9.21
N MET A 131 6.18 -19.84 10.46
CA MET A 131 7.31 -19.17 11.13
C MET A 131 8.52 -20.09 11.28
N GLN A 132 8.31 -21.38 11.57
CA GLN A 132 9.40 -22.36 11.62
C GLN A 132 10.02 -22.63 10.24
N ALA A 133 9.24 -22.60 9.15
CA ALA A 133 9.77 -22.67 7.78
C ALA A 133 10.56 -21.40 7.41
N PHE A 134 10.05 -20.20 7.75
CA PHE A 134 10.78 -18.95 7.55
C PHE A 134 12.07 -18.91 8.37
N LYS A 135 12.05 -19.39 9.61
CA LYS A 135 13.26 -19.46 10.47
C LYS A 135 14.36 -20.31 9.85
N GLN A 136 14.03 -21.44 9.23
CA GLN A 136 14.96 -22.29 8.48
C GLN A 136 15.51 -21.64 7.20
N ALA A 137 14.75 -20.72 6.60
CA ALA A 137 15.15 -19.98 5.39
C ALA A 137 15.85 -18.64 5.67
N SER A 138 15.82 -18.15 6.92
CA SER A 138 16.32 -16.84 7.34
C SER A 138 17.77 -16.85 7.80
N LEU A 139 18.36 -15.67 7.97
CA LEU A 139 19.69 -15.45 8.55
C LEU A 139 19.83 -15.91 10.02
N LEU A 140 18.73 -16.36 10.67
CA LEU A 140 18.76 -17.00 11.99
C LEU A 140 19.17 -18.48 11.94
N ALA A 141 19.22 -19.09 10.76
CA ALA A 141 19.58 -20.50 10.62
C ALA A 141 21.09 -20.72 10.80
N GLU A 142 21.51 -21.20 11.97
CA GLU A 142 22.92 -21.50 12.31
C GLU A 142 23.48 -22.75 11.58
N SER A 143 22.70 -23.40 10.70
CA SER A 143 23.00 -24.75 10.22
C SER A 143 23.78 -24.77 8.89
N ILE A 144 24.78 -25.65 8.83
CA ILE A 144 25.62 -25.96 7.65
C ILE A 144 24.86 -26.88 6.64
N GLN A 145 23.53 -26.98 6.73
CA GLN A 145 22.76 -27.88 5.88
C GLN A 145 22.73 -27.40 4.41
N ALA A 146 23.02 -28.31 3.49
CA ALA A 146 23.33 -28.01 2.09
C ALA A 146 22.15 -27.47 1.23
N ARG A 147 20.96 -27.25 1.81
CA ARG A 147 19.77 -26.75 1.10
C ARG A 147 18.91 -25.87 2.01
N THR A 148 19.08 -24.55 1.88
CA THR A 148 18.14 -23.57 2.45
C THR A 148 16.76 -23.72 1.78
N PRO A 149 15.67 -23.94 2.54
CA PRO A 149 14.32 -23.96 1.98
C PRO A 149 13.91 -22.56 1.51
N LEU A 150 12.83 -22.47 0.75
CA LEU A 150 12.24 -21.18 0.30
C LEU A 150 13.21 -20.23 -0.46
N ARG A 151 14.32 -20.74 -1.01
CA ARG A 151 15.33 -19.96 -1.76
C ARG A 151 14.78 -19.13 -2.94
N ASN A 152 13.62 -19.51 -3.48
CA ASN A 152 12.98 -18.80 -4.59
C ASN A 152 11.95 -17.77 -4.12
N LEU A 153 11.62 -17.71 -2.82
CA LEU A 153 10.60 -16.83 -2.28
C LEU A 153 11.03 -15.36 -2.43
N ARG A 154 10.20 -14.55 -3.07
CA ARG A 154 10.41 -13.11 -3.33
C ARG A 154 9.33 -12.25 -2.71
N THR A 155 8.10 -12.76 -2.63
CA THR A 155 6.95 -12.00 -2.13
C THR A 155 6.28 -12.75 -0.99
N ILE A 156 6.07 -12.06 0.12
CA ILE A 156 5.28 -12.52 1.26
C ILE A 156 4.23 -11.45 1.58
N THR A 157 2.99 -11.91 1.79
CA THR A 157 1.84 -11.05 2.14
C THR A 157 1.09 -11.75 3.29
N LEU A 158 1.26 -11.25 4.52
CA LEU A 158 0.73 -11.84 5.75
C LEU A 158 -0.32 -10.95 6.39
N HIS A 159 -1.54 -11.45 6.49
CA HIS A 159 -2.64 -10.76 7.14
C HIS A 159 -3.18 -11.68 8.23
N TRP A 160 -2.50 -11.63 9.36
CA TRP A 160 -2.67 -12.60 10.44
C TRP A 160 -3.25 -11.93 11.68
N SER A 161 -3.92 -12.75 12.49
CA SER A 161 -4.41 -12.37 13.81
C SER A 161 -3.56 -13.03 14.88
N GLY A 162 -3.54 -12.43 16.07
CA GLY A 162 -2.95 -13.05 17.25
C GLY A 162 -3.77 -14.23 17.75
N SER A 163 -3.25 -14.89 18.79
CA SER A 163 -4.02 -15.90 19.53
C SER A 163 -5.03 -15.18 20.44
N GLN A 164 -6.32 -15.26 20.11
CA GLN A 164 -7.42 -14.54 20.78
C GLN A 164 -7.37 -12.99 20.67
N ASP A 165 -6.47 -12.45 19.84
CA ASP A 165 -6.28 -11.01 19.60
C ASP A 165 -6.43 -10.73 18.09
N ARG A 166 -6.93 -9.55 17.70
CA ARG A 166 -6.87 -9.10 16.31
C ARG A 166 -5.42 -8.91 15.88
N PHE A 167 -4.53 -8.49 16.78
CA PHE A 167 -3.14 -8.21 16.46
C PHE A 167 -2.22 -9.35 16.86
N TRP A 168 -1.27 -9.72 15.99
CA TRP A 168 -0.20 -10.67 16.34
C TRP A 168 1.09 -9.95 16.71
N ASP A 169 1.82 -10.54 17.65
CA ASP A 169 3.05 -9.95 18.21
C ASP A 169 4.29 -10.33 17.40
N ILE A 170 5.04 -9.30 17.00
CA ILE A 170 6.30 -9.44 16.28
C ILE A 170 7.46 -9.12 17.24
N THR A 171 8.41 -10.05 17.31
CA THR A 171 9.62 -9.95 18.13
C THR A 171 10.84 -9.52 17.29
N PRO A 172 11.94 -9.04 17.89
CA PRO A 172 13.13 -8.57 17.14
C PRO A 172 13.79 -9.63 16.26
N LYS A 173 13.59 -10.92 16.58
CA LYS A 173 14.08 -12.08 15.84
C LYS A 173 12.98 -12.73 14.99
N CYS A 174 11.96 -11.98 14.58
CA CYS A 174 10.94 -12.48 13.67
C CYS A 174 11.58 -12.80 12.30
N PRO A 175 11.54 -14.07 11.84
CA PRO A 175 12.37 -14.53 10.73
C PRO A 175 12.04 -13.88 9.38
N ILE A 176 10.82 -13.34 9.21
CA ILE A 176 10.34 -12.75 7.94
C ILE A 176 11.17 -11.57 7.47
N PHE A 177 11.64 -10.71 8.38
CA PHE A 177 12.51 -9.57 8.04
C PHE A 177 13.95 -9.99 7.72
N LEU A 178 14.30 -11.23 8.06
CA LEU A 178 15.64 -11.81 7.95
C LEU A 178 15.73 -12.86 6.83
N LEU A 179 14.73 -12.93 5.94
CA LEU A 179 14.76 -13.76 4.73
C LEU A 179 15.67 -13.10 3.68
N PRO A 180 16.85 -13.67 3.35
CA PRO A 180 17.90 -12.96 2.62
C PRO A 180 17.55 -12.63 1.16
N LEU A 181 16.62 -13.39 0.56
CA LEU A 181 16.24 -13.25 -0.85
C LEU A 181 14.83 -12.68 -1.05
N LEU A 182 14.12 -12.34 0.03
CA LEU A 182 12.81 -11.69 -0.03
C LEU A 182 12.97 -10.27 -0.62
N GLN A 183 12.02 -9.87 -1.46
CA GLN A 183 12.00 -8.58 -2.16
C GLN A 183 10.79 -7.72 -1.80
N SER A 184 9.64 -8.33 -1.52
CA SER A 184 8.43 -7.64 -1.08
C SER A 184 7.85 -8.32 0.15
N LEU A 185 7.59 -7.53 1.19
CA LEU A 185 6.95 -7.96 2.43
C LEU A 185 5.78 -7.04 2.74
N GLU A 186 4.58 -7.60 2.74
CA GLU A 186 3.37 -6.97 3.25
C GLU A 186 2.92 -7.67 4.53
N ILE A 187 2.65 -6.88 5.57
CA ILE A 187 2.13 -7.34 6.86
C ILE A 187 0.90 -6.51 7.20
N SER A 188 -0.10 -7.13 7.80
CA SER A 188 -1.16 -6.41 8.50
C SER A 188 -1.48 -6.97 9.88
N CYS A 189 -2.21 -6.14 10.65
CA CYS A 189 -2.72 -6.47 11.97
C CYS A 189 -1.60 -6.93 12.92
N ALA A 190 -0.47 -6.23 12.95
CA ALA A 190 0.67 -6.60 13.78
C ALA A 190 1.01 -5.54 14.86
N ARG A 191 1.35 -6.01 16.07
CA ARG A 191 2.03 -5.23 17.11
C ARG A 191 3.53 -5.50 17.01
N ILE A 192 4.33 -4.46 16.81
CA ILE A 192 5.78 -4.53 16.61
C ILE A 192 6.46 -3.59 17.61
N GLY A 193 7.34 -4.11 18.46
CA GLY A 193 8.01 -3.31 19.51
C GLY A 193 7.09 -2.84 20.64
N GLN A 194 5.94 -3.48 20.83
CA GLN A 194 4.97 -3.11 21.86
C GLN A 194 5.31 -3.84 23.17
N GLY A 195 6.05 -3.18 24.06
CA GLY A 195 6.45 -3.72 25.36
C GLY A 195 7.48 -2.84 26.08
N GLU A 196 7.81 -3.19 27.32
CA GLU A 196 8.83 -2.46 28.12
C GLU A 196 10.27 -2.91 27.85
N SER A 197 10.49 -3.94 27.00
CA SER A 197 11.82 -4.51 26.78
C SER A 197 12.57 -3.84 25.62
N ASN A 198 13.78 -3.34 25.91
CA ASN A 198 14.70 -2.73 24.93
C ASN A 198 15.33 -3.75 23.96
N GLU A 199 14.68 -4.89 23.68
CA GLU A 199 15.24 -5.97 22.84
C GLU A 199 15.44 -5.53 21.38
N TRP A 200 14.64 -4.57 20.90
CA TRP A 200 14.81 -3.96 19.56
C TRP A 200 16.06 -3.06 19.46
N ALA A 201 16.65 -2.66 20.58
CA ALA A 201 17.93 -1.95 20.63
C ALA A 201 19.12 -2.89 20.90
N ALA A 202 18.94 -4.22 20.83
CA ALA A 202 19.99 -5.17 21.12
C ALA A 202 21.05 -5.22 20.00
N LYS A 203 22.33 -5.03 20.37
CA LYS A 203 23.48 -5.05 19.44
C LYS A 203 23.60 -6.31 18.60
N GLU A 204 23.03 -7.43 19.03
CA GLU A 204 22.99 -8.68 18.25
C GLU A 204 22.21 -8.55 16.94
N LEU A 205 21.36 -7.53 16.78
CA LEU A 205 20.63 -7.24 15.53
C LEU A 205 21.51 -6.54 14.49
N GLU A 206 22.57 -5.82 14.90
CA GLU A 206 23.53 -5.16 14.01
C GLU A 206 24.17 -6.16 13.04
N ARG A 207 24.33 -7.43 13.45
CA ARG A 207 24.88 -8.52 12.63
C ARG A 207 24.05 -8.87 11.40
N PHE A 208 22.82 -8.35 11.27
CA PHE A 208 21.95 -8.54 10.12
C PHE A 208 21.84 -7.28 9.23
N SER A 209 22.52 -6.19 9.58
CA SER A 209 22.39 -4.93 8.85
C SER A 209 22.84 -5.07 7.39
N ARG A 210 22.02 -4.55 6.48
CA ARG A 210 22.20 -4.59 5.01
C ARG A 210 22.37 -6.00 4.42
N GLN A 211 21.90 -7.05 5.08
CA GLN A 211 22.02 -8.43 4.59
C GLN A 211 20.81 -8.94 3.79
N THR A 212 19.69 -8.21 3.77
CA THR A 212 18.48 -8.65 3.05
C THR A 212 18.23 -7.85 1.77
N ARG A 213 17.58 -8.50 0.81
CA ARG A 213 17.25 -7.94 -0.52
C ARG A 213 15.87 -7.27 -0.57
N LEU A 214 15.32 -6.92 0.59
CA LEU A 214 13.98 -6.34 0.68
C LEU A 214 13.96 -4.98 -0.03
N LYS A 215 13.05 -4.83 -0.98
CA LYS A 215 12.82 -3.62 -1.80
C LYS A 215 11.54 -2.91 -1.41
N SER A 216 10.50 -3.66 -1.03
CA SER A 216 9.21 -3.13 -0.59
C SER A 216 8.84 -3.66 0.79
N LEU A 217 8.53 -2.74 1.70
CA LEU A 217 7.96 -3.03 3.02
C LEU A 217 6.65 -2.29 3.18
N VAL A 218 5.56 -3.03 3.33
CA VAL A 218 4.20 -2.51 3.54
C VAL A 218 3.68 -3.00 4.89
N LEU A 219 3.42 -2.07 5.80
CA LEU A 219 2.83 -2.32 7.12
C LEU A 219 1.46 -1.65 7.17
N THR A 220 0.38 -2.43 7.18
CA THR A 220 -1.00 -1.91 7.09
C THR A 220 -1.83 -2.32 8.30
N GLU A 221 -2.46 -1.37 8.99
CA GLU A 221 -3.02 -1.60 10.33
C GLU A 221 -1.98 -2.23 11.28
N CYS A 222 -0.80 -1.63 11.34
CA CYS A 222 0.26 -2.04 12.27
C CYS A 222 0.46 -0.99 13.37
N VAL A 223 0.86 -1.43 14.55
CA VAL A 223 1.33 -0.57 15.65
C VAL A 223 2.83 -0.86 15.82
N VAL A 224 3.67 0.12 15.49
CA VAL A 224 5.12 -0.07 15.36
C VAL A 224 5.84 0.91 16.28
N SER A 225 6.73 0.44 17.15
CA SER A 225 7.59 1.32 17.95
C SER A 225 8.71 1.93 17.08
N VAL A 226 9.22 3.10 17.47
CA VAL A 226 10.26 3.78 16.67
C VAL A 226 11.59 3.00 16.71
N GLU A 227 11.89 2.34 17.83
CA GLU A 227 13.04 1.44 18.01
C GLU A 227 12.92 0.21 17.10
N ALA A 228 11.73 -0.39 17.02
CA ALA A 228 11.50 -1.53 16.14
C ALA A 228 11.58 -1.14 14.67
N LEU A 229 11.03 0.03 14.28
CA LEU A 229 11.19 0.57 12.94
C LEU A 229 12.68 0.81 12.62
N HIS A 230 13.44 1.41 13.53
CA HIS A 230 14.87 1.65 13.38
C HIS A 230 15.64 0.33 13.16
N ALA A 231 15.36 -0.71 13.95
CA ALA A 231 15.97 -2.02 13.76
C ALA A 231 15.59 -2.66 12.42
N ILE A 232 14.29 -2.69 12.07
CA ILE A 232 13.79 -3.29 10.83
C ILE A 232 14.39 -2.61 9.59
N LEU A 233 14.47 -1.27 9.58
CA LEU A 233 15.05 -0.51 8.47
C LEU A 233 16.58 -0.61 8.39
N SER A 234 17.24 -1.24 9.36
CA SER A 234 18.69 -1.53 9.27
C SER A 234 19.01 -2.78 8.44
N PHE A 235 18.08 -3.73 8.29
CA PHE A 235 18.32 -5.04 7.66
C PHE A 235 18.37 -5.02 6.11
N PRO A 236 17.52 -4.25 5.40
CA PRO A 236 17.58 -4.16 3.94
C PRO A 236 18.85 -3.43 3.48
N ASN A 237 19.46 -3.90 2.39
CA ASN A 237 20.59 -3.20 1.78
C ASN A 237 20.17 -1.92 1.03
N ALA A 238 19.00 -1.94 0.39
CA ALA A 238 18.50 -0.86 -0.46
C ALA A 238 16.97 -0.98 -0.63
N LEU A 239 16.21 -0.53 0.38
CA LEU A 239 14.75 -0.45 0.35
C LEU A 239 14.31 0.68 -0.59
N GLN A 240 13.37 0.40 -1.49
CA GLN A 240 12.83 1.33 -2.50
C GLN A 240 11.44 1.86 -2.11
N THR A 241 10.62 1.04 -1.45
CA THR A 241 9.25 1.36 -1.06
C THR A 241 9.04 1.10 0.42
N LEU A 242 8.54 2.11 1.14
CA LEU A 242 8.14 2.01 2.54
C LEU A 242 6.73 2.58 2.72
N VAL A 243 5.79 1.74 3.15
CA VAL A 243 4.39 2.10 3.41
C VAL A 243 4.07 1.79 4.88
N LEU A 244 3.63 2.80 5.63
CA LEU A 244 3.41 2.74 7.08
C LEU A 244 2.01 3.25 7.42
N HIS A 245 1.02 2.36 7.48
CA HIS A 245 -0.36 2.69 7.85
C HIS A 245 -0.69 2.21 9.27
N GLU A 246 -0.89 3.17 10.17
CA GLU A 246 -1.41 2.93 11.52
C GLU A 246 -2.82 2.30 11.48
N LYS A 247 -3.13 1.56 12.54
CA LYS A 247 -4.43 0.97 12.86
C LYS A 247 -5.59 1.99 12.82
N PHE A 248 -6.65 1.71 12.06
CA PHE A 248 -7.75 2.66 11.82
C PHE A 248 -8.95 2.45 12.75
N TYR A 249 -9.34 1.20 13.07
CA TYR A 249 -10.71 0.92 13.53
C TYR A 249 -10.93 0.55 15.00
N HIS A 250 -9.94 0.64 15.91
CA HIS A 250 -10.15 0.21 17.31
C HIS A 250 -9.58 1.17 18.36
N HIS A 251 -9.99 0.92 19.61
CA HIS A 251 -9.60 1.66 20.82
C HIS A 251 -8.08 1.73 21.02
N ARG A 252 -7.62 2.74 21.80
CA ARG A 252 -6.20 2.93 22.16
C ARG A 252 -5.62 1.61 22.63
N GLU A 253 -4.50 1.21 22.04
CA GLU A 253 -3.64 0.20 22.64
C GLU A 253 -2.45 0.89 23.31
N VAL A 254 -1.84 0.20 24.27
CA VAL A 254 -0.68 0.76 24.97
C VAL A 254 0.51 0.70 24.01
N GLY A 255 0.95 1.86 23.52
CA GLY A 255 2.13 1.98 22.65
C GLY A 255 1.88 2.57 21.25
N ASP A 256 0.72 3.20 21.01
CA ASP A 256 0.36 4.01 19.82
C ASP A 256 1.28 5.27 19.56
N ARG A 257 2.54 5.25 20.01
CA ARG A 257 3.50 6.38 20.12
C ARG A 257 4.20 6.79 18.81
N PHE A 258 3.63 6.45 17.66
CA PHE A 258 4.39 6.42 16.41
C PHE A 258 4.82 7.81 15.92
N ALA A 259 6.09 7.90 15.52
CA ALA A 259 6.77 8.98 14.80
C ALA A 259 6.78 10.41 15.41
N VAL A 260 5.84 10.77 16.27
CA VAL A 260 5.58 12.15 16.71
C VAL A 260 5.89 12.38 18.20
N GLU A 261 5.97 11.32 18.99
CA GLU A 261 6.63 11.42 20.30
C GLU A 261 8.14 11.59 20.15
N ASP A 262 8.73 10.88 19.19
CA ASP A 262 10.16 10.95 18.83
C ASP A 262 10.38 11.09 17.31
N THR A 263 10.15 12.31 16.82
CA THR A 263 10.41 12.70 15.43
C THR A 263 11.89 12.59 15.05
N ILE A 264 12.82 12.69 16.01
CA ILE A 264 14.26 12.63 15.72
C ILE A 264 14.65 11.18 15.41
N THR A 265 14.30 10.23 16.27
CA THR A 265 14.60 8.81 16.05
C THR A 265 13.78 8.25 14.88
N PHE A 266 12.56 8.77 14.62
CA PHE A 266 11.81 8.41 13.41
C PHE A 266 12.55 8.82 12.12
N ASN A 267 13.01 10.07 12.02
CA ASN A 267 13.80 10.51 10.87
C ASN A 267 15.12 9.71 10.76
N SER A 268 15.79 9.42 11.89
CA SER A 268 16.96 8.55 11.91
C SER A 268 16.66 7.14 11.38
N ALA A 269 15.50 6.57 11.73
CA ALA A 269 15.08 5.25 11.28
C ALA A 269 14.92 5.20 9.75
N ILE A 270 14.18 6.15 9.15
CA ILE A 270 13.98 6.21 7.70
C ILE A 270 15.24 6.62 6.93
N ALA A 271 16.11 7.45 7.52
CA ALA A 271 17.35 7.90 6.89
C ALA A 271 18.35 6.77 6.59
N GLN A 272 18.23 5.62 7.26
CA GLN A 272 19.02 4.42 6.95
C GLN A 272 18.87 3.94 5.50
N GLN A 273 17.76 4.28 4.84
CA GLN A 273 17.44 3.89 3.46
C GLN A 273 17.39 5.11 2.50
N ALA A 274 17.88 6.29 2.92
CA ALA A 274 17.78 7.54 2.13
C ALA A 274 18.44 7.47 0.74
N GLU A 275 19.45 6.62 0.57
CA GLU A 275 20.16 6.44 -0.72
C GLU A 275 19.32 5.68 -1.77
N SER A 276 18.32 4.89 -1.34
CA SER A 276 17.56 3.98 -2.21
C SER A 276 16.04 4.18 -2.20
N LEU A 277 15.50 4.88 -1.19
CA LEU A 277 14.04 5.00 -1.04
C LEU A 277 13.46 5.90 -2.14
N GLU A 278 12.61 5.31 -2.98
CA GLU A 278 11.94 5.95 -4.12
C GLU A 278 10.51 6.39 -3.77
N HIS A 279 9.85 5.63 -2.87
CA HIS A 279 8.46 5.83 -2.46
C HIS A 279 8.31 5.72 -0.94
N LEU A 280 7.71 6.75 -0.33
CA LEU A 280 7.38 6.79 1.10
C LEU A 280 5.89 7.13 1.28
N GLU A 281 5.15 6.25 1.95
CA GLU A 281 3.76 6.47 2.36
C GLU A 281 3.61 6.37 3.88
N ILE A 282 3.02 7.40 4.50
CA ILE A 282 2.78 7.47 5.94
C ILE A 282 1.32 7.83 6.18
N PHE A 283 0.56 6.89 6.74
CA PHE A 283 -0.86 7.04 7.05
C PHE A 283 -1.12 6.84 8.55
N ARG A 284 -1.69 7.83 9.24
CA ARG A 284 -1.71 7.90 10.71
C ARG A 284 -3.08 8.08 11.34
N HIS A 285 -3.73 6.99 11.71
CA HIS A 285 -5.09 7.00 12.26
C HIS A 285 -5.17 7.00 13.80
N SER A 286 -4.27 7.71 14.49
CA SER A 286 -4.50 8.06 15.89
C SER A 286 -5.72 8.97 16.05
N GLN A 287 -6.90 8.38 16.24
CA GLN A 287 -8.14 9.04 16.70
C GLN A 287 -8.01 9.62 18.14
N PHE A 288 -6.79 9.65 18.65
CA PHE A 288 -6.40 9.77 20.05
C PHE A 288 -5.32 10.85 20.28
N ALA A 289 -5.28 11.85 19.41
CA ALA A 289 -4.68 13.19 19.59
C ALA A 289 -3.66 13.38 20.73
N ASP A 290 -2.40 13.00 20.49
CA ASP A 290 -1.27 13.34 21.37
C ASP A 290 -0.83 14.79 21.18
N GLY A 291 -1.61 15.70 21.77
CA GLY A 291 -1.29 17.14 21.86
C GLY A 291 -1.26 17.91 20.55
N GLY A 292 -1.44 17.23 19.42
CA GLY A 292 -1.39 17.75 18.04
C GLY A 292 -0.01 18.29 17.63
N LYS A 293 1.03 17.58 18.07
CA LYS A 293 2.39 17.75 17.57
C LYS A 293 2.47 17.47 16.06
N THR A 294 3.30 18.23 15.36
CA THR A 294 3.57 18.09 13.92
C THR A 294 4.61 16.99 13.68
N LEU A 295 4.39 16.12 12.69
CA LEU A 295 5.45 15.24 12.17
C LEU A 295 6.32 16.05 11.20
N LEU A 296 7.47 16.51 11.65
CA LEU A 296 8.46 17.17 10.79
C LEU A 296 9.35 16.10 10.13
N LEU A 297 9.26 15.96 8.82
CA LEU A 297 10.06 15.03 8.03
C LEU A 297 11.32 15.73 7.51
N SER A 298 12.49 15.21 7.87
CA SER A 298 13.79 15.66 7.38
C SER A 298 14.23 14.73 6.25
N LEU A 299 14.00 15.18 5.01
CA LEU A 299 14.16 14.35 3.81
C LEU A 299 15.27 14.87 2.86
N ASP A 300 16.12 15.79 3.33
CA ASP A 300 17.20 16.43 2.58
C ASP A 300 18.12 15.43 1.84
N ASN A 301 18.48 14.32 2.49
CA ASN A 301 19.41 13.33 1.96
C ASN A 301 18.75 12.26 1.07
N PHE A 302 17.43 12.32 0.83
CA PHE A 302 16.67 11.29 0.12
C PHE A 302 16.74 11.46 -1.40
N ARG A 303 17.89 11.13 -1.99
CA ARG A 303 18.22 11.44 -3.39
C ARG A 303 17.33 10.76 -4.44
N MET A 304 16.73 9.63 -4.11
CA MET A 304 15.87 8.84 -5.01
C MET A 304 14.38 9.06 -4.76
N LEU A 305 14.00 9.76 -3.68
CA LEU A 305 12.60 9.86 -3.25
C LEU A 305 11.81 10.72 -4.23
N SER A 306 11.00 10.03 -5.03
CA SER A 306 10.21 10.61 -6.12
C SER A 306 8.73 10.73 -5.79
N HIS A 307 8.25 9.90 -4.84
CA HIS A 307 6.85 9.83 -4.44
C HIS A 307 6.72 9.89 -2.92
N LEU A 308 5.94 10.86 -2.43
CA LEU A 308 5.61 11.01 -1.01
C LEU A 308 4.08 11.06 -0.84
N GLN A 309 3.52 10.17 -0.03
CA GLN A 309 2.10 10.12 0.28
C GLN A 309 1.90 10.23 1.79
N LEU A 310 1.07 11.18 2.21
CA LEU A 310 0.90 11.56 3.61
C LEU A 310 -0.60 11.64 3.93
N GLY A 311 -1.03 11.04 5.05
CA GLY A 311 -2.42 11.11 5.49
C GLY A 311 -2.62 10.62 6.92
N PRO A 312 -3.82 10.72 7.49
CA PRO A 312 -4.93 11.55 7.06
C PRO A 312 -4.77 13.02 7.50
N TYR A 313 -5.09 13.98 6.63
CA TYR A 313 -5.07 15.44 6.93
C TYR A 313 -6.42 15.94 7.49
N LEU A 314 -6.91 15.31 8.56
CA LEU A 314 -8.22 15.61 9.16
C LEU A 314 -8.18 16.54 10.39
N SER A 315 -9.24 17.34 10.58
CA SER A 315 -9.40 18.31 11.69
C SER A 315 -10.77 18.24 12.42
N MET A 316 -10.85 17.65 13.65
CA MET A 316 -11.81 17.87 14.79
C MET A 316 -11.34 17.51 16.28
N ARG A 317 -11.59 18.39 17.27
CA ARG A 317 -11.48 18.24 18.75
C ARG A 317 -12.88 18.35 19.34
N SER A 318 -13.01 18.35 20.66
CA SER A 318 -14.26 18.61 21.40
C SER A 318 -14.63 20.10 21.62
N ASP A 319 -13.87 21.06 21.08
CA ASP A 319 -14.43 22.34 20.60
C ASP A 319 -14.85 22.24 19.11
N GLY A 320 -14.07 21.48 18.33
CA GLY A 320 -14.15 21.32 16.89
C GLY A 320 -12.81 21.18 16.13
N THR A 321 -11.62 21.17 16.76
CA THR A 321 -10.25 21.19 16.12
C THR A 321 -9.28 19.95 16.25
N ARG A 322 -9.12 19.01 15.29
CA ARG A 322 -7.99 18.00 15.27
C ARG A 322 -6.87 18.72 14.53
N TYR A 323 -5.67 18.27 14.79
CA TYR A 323 -4.49 18.83 14.18
C TYR A 323 -3.44 17.75 14.25
N PHE A 324 -3.42 16.91 13.21
CA PHE A 324 -2.20 16.27 12.77
C PHE A 324 -1.73 17.07 11.56
N THR A 325 -0.50 17.54 11.63
CA THR A 325 0.16 18.24 10.54
C THR A 325 1.43 17.50 10.25
N PHE A 326 1.67 17.23 8.97
CA PHE A 326 3.00 16.90 8.50
C PHE A 326 3.63 18.21 8.03
N ALA A 327 4.93 18.35 8.26
CA ALA A 327 5.74 19.42 7.69
C ALA A 327 7.00 18.80 7.07
N LEU A 328 7.53 19.44 6.04
CA LEU A 328 8.82 19.06 5.44
C LEU A 328 9.87 20.06 5.91
N ALA A 329 10.91 19.57 6.59
CA ALA A 329 12.09 20.38 6.87
C ALA A 329 12.78 20.72 5.54
N THR A 330 13.43 21.88 5.49
CA THR A 330 14.20 22.31 4.34
C THR A 330 15.69 21.97 4.54
N PRO A 331 16.43 21.59 3.47
CA PRO A 331 15.95 21.47 2.10
C PRO A 331 15.10 20.20 1.86
N VAL A 332 14.21 20.28 0.87
CA VAL A 332 13.33 19.16 0.45
C VAL A 332 14.02 18.27 -0.59
N PRO A 333 13.57 17.02 -0.81
CA PRO A 333 14.19 16.13 -1.79
C PRO A 333 14.11 16.71 -3.21
N GLU A 334 15.27 16.94 -3.84
CA GLU A 334 15.35 17.43 -5.22
C GLU A 334 14.69 16.51 -6.26
N ALA A 335 14.47 15.24 -5.91
CA ALA A 335 13.89 14.23 -6.79
C ALA A 335 12.37 14.07 -6.67
N LEU A 336 11.71 14.80 -5.76
CA LEU A 336 10.29 14.60 -5.47
C LEU A 336 9.42 15.08 -6.64
N GLN A 337 8.84 14.13 -7.38
CA GLN A 337 7.95 14.37 -8.51
C GLN A 337 6.48 14.41 -8.11
N SER A 338 6.10 13.73 -7.02
CA SER A 338 4.72 13.66 -6.55
C SER A 338 4.61 13.76 -5.04
N LEU A 339 3.71 14.63 -4.58
CA LEU A 339 3.26 14.72 -3.19
C LEU A 339 1.73 14.51 -3.15
N ARG A 340 1.26 13.49 -2.42
CA ARG A 340 -0.17 13.24 -2.20
C ARG A 340 -0.57 13.46 -0.74
N LEU A 341 -1.64 14.22 -0.53
CA LEU A 341 -2.26 14.44 0.77
C LEU A 341 -3.61 13.71 0.83
N ASP A 342 -3.73 12.70 1.69
CA ASP A 342 -4.93 11.89 1.86
C ASP A 342 -5.83 12.30 3.04
N GLU A 343 -7.12 11.96 2.91
CA GLU A 343 -8.21 12.40 3.78
C GLU A 343 -8.18 13.91 4.09
N TYR A 344 -7.85 14.73 3.08
CA TYR A 344 -7.70 16.17 3.25
C TYR A 344 -9.07 16.83 3.52
N ALA A 345 -9.21 17.51 4.65
CA ALA A 345 -10.45 18.18 5.00
C ALA A 345 -10.71 19.40 4.11
N ILE A 346 -11.89 19.49 3.48
CA ILE A 346 -12.21 20.60 2.56
C ILE A 346 -12.14 22.00 3.21
N SER A 347 -12.30 22.09 4.53
CA SER A 347 -12.12 23.33 5.31
C SER A 347 -10.66 23.82 5.38
N MET A 348 -9.68 23.01 4.97
CA MET A 348 -8.27 23.34 4.87
C MET A 348 -7.88 23.99 3.53
N LEU A 349 -8.77 23.99 2.52
CA LEU A 349 -8.60 24.77 1.28
C LEU A 349 -8.85 26.29 1.47
N LYS A 350 -9.23 26.72 2.68
CA LYS A 350 -9.60 28.11 2.99
C LYS A 350 -8.39 29.00 3.29
N GLY A 351 -8.05 29.89 2.37
CA GLY A 351 -7.21 31.08 2.61
C GLY A 351 -5.94 30.80 3.43
N SER A 352 -5.83 31.37 4.62
CA SER A 352 -4.65 31.21 5.50
C SER A 352 -4.32 29.76 5.88
N ARG A 353 -5.28 28.82 5.82
CA ARG A 353 -5.01 27.39 6.05
C ARG A 353 -4.36 26.73 4.84
N ALA A 354 -4.79 27.10 3.64
CA ALA A 354 -4.16 26.66 2.39
C ALA A 354 -2.72 27.16 2.31
N GLU A 355 -2.52 28.45 2.56
CA GLU A 355 -1.21 29.08 2.66
C GLU A 355 -0.30 28.39 3.67
N LYS A 356 -0.82 28.09 4.87
CA LYS A 356 -0.07 27.37 5.90
C LYS A 356 0.34 25.98 5.43
N VAL A 357 -0.56 25.19 4.83
CA VAL A 357 -0.23 23.83 4.34
C VAL A 357 0.80 23.87 3.21
N LEU A 358 0.66 24.78 2.25
CA LEU A 358 1.64 24.96 1.17
C LEU A 358 3.02 25.41 1.69
N SER A 359 3.05 26.11 2.83
CA SER A 359 4.29 26.51 3.53
C SER A 359 4.87 25.40 4.40
N ASP A 360 4.05 24.70 5.19
CA ASP A 360 4.47 23.60 6.07
C ASP A 360 5.08 22.45 5.23
N LEU A 361 4.58 22.27 4.00
CA LEU A 361 5.07 21.26 3.05
C LEU A 361 6.09 21.81 2.04
N SER A 362 6.62 23.02 2.26
CA SER A 362 7.69 23.63 1.47
C SER A 362 7.47 23.58 -0.06
N VAL A 363 6.21 23.77 -0.49
CA VAL A 363 5.80 23.56 -1.90
C VAL A 363 6.49 24.54 -2.86
N ALA A 364 6.87 25.74 -2.40
CA ALA A 364 7.65 26.68 -3.20
C ALA A 364 9.06 26.14 -3.54
N GLU A 365 9.69 25.40 -2.62
CA GLU A 365 10.99 24.76 -2.86
C GLU A 365 10.83 23.54 -3.79
N LEU A 366 9.79 22.72 -3.59
CA LEU A 366 9.46 21.61 -4.49
C LEU A 366 9.25 22.08 -5.95
N LEU A 367 8.50 23.16 -6.15
CA LEU A 367 8.30 23.78 -7.47
C LEU A 367 9.62 24.34 -8.05
N THR A 368 10.47 24.94 -7.22
CA THR A 368 11.79 25.44 -7.65
C THR A 368 12.72 24.30 -8.07
N ASN A 369 12.75 23.20 -7.32
CA ASN A 369 13.56 22.01 -7.63
C ASN A 369 13.08 21.33 -8.92
N ALA A 370 11.77 21.25 -9.13
CA ALA A 370 11.16 20.69 -10.34
C ALA A 370 11.50 21.52 -11.60
N GLU A 371 11.33 22.85 -11.52
CA GLU A 371 11.68 23.80 -12.58
C GLU A 371 13.18 23.74 -12.91
N ALA A 372 14.05 23.77 -11.88
CA ALA A 372 15.51 23.73 -12.03
C ALA A 372 16.03 22.42 -12.66
N ARG A 373 15.26 21.32 -12.53
CA ARG A 373 15.60 20.00 -13.08
C ARG A 373 14.80 19.63 -14.33
N GLY A 374 13.91 20.49 -14.81
CA GLY A 374 13.14 20.27 -16.04
C GLY A 374 12.10 19.16 -15.96
N PHE A 375 11.51 18.90 -14.78
CA PHE A 375 10.40 17.94 -14.64
C PHE A 375 9.15 18.60 -14.04
N SER A 376 7.97 18.01 -14.28
CA SER A 376 6.71 18.49 -13.69
C SER A 376 6.49 17.89 -12.29
N PHE A 377 6.31 18.73 -11.27
CA PHE A 377 5.86 18.31 -9.95
C PHE A 377 4.33 18.12 -9.92
N THR A 378 3.83 17.13 -9.19
CA THR A 378 2.39 16.83 -9.02
C THR A 378 1.99 16.94 -7.55
N LEU A 379 1.07 17.86 -7.24
CA LEU A 379 0.39 17.93 -5.95
C LEU A 379 -1.00 17.30 -6.05
N ASP A 380 -1.19 16.15 -5.40
CA ASP A 380 -2.45 15.42 -5.31
C ASP A 380 -3.15 15.73 -3.98
N ILE A 381 -4.37 16.28 -4.01
CA ILE A 381 -5.20 16.53 -2.81
C ILE A 381 -6.43 15.62 -2.84
N SER A 382 -6.55 14.70 -1.89
CA SER A 382 -7.60 13.67 -1.88
C SER A 382 -8.70 14.00 -0.86
N LEU A 383 -9.84 14.48 -1.36
CA LEU A 383 -11.00 14.92 -0.57
C LEU A 383 -11.97 13.76 -0.28
N GLN A 384 -11.47 12.69 0.36
CA GLN A 384 -12.18 11.41 0.48
C GLN A 384 -13.57 11.46 1.16
N HIS A 385 -13.85 12.48 1.99
CA HIS A 385 -15.16 12.63 2.65
C HIS A 385 -16.15 13.52 1.89
N LEU A 386 -15.75 14.09 0.75
CA LEU A 386 -16.61 14.99 -0.04
C LEU A 386 -17.93 14.34 -0.49
N PRO A 387 -17.99 13.07 -0.94
CA PRO A 387 -19.26 12.43 -1.29
C PRO A 387 -20.25 12.37 -0.11
N ARG A 388 -19.76 12.16 1.13
CA ARG A 388 -20.61 12.16 2.33
C ARG A 388 -21.18 13.54 2.65
N LEU A 389 -20.47 14.62 2.30
CA LEU A 389 -20.96 15.99 2.45
C LEU A 389 -22.05 16.35 1.44
N PHE A 390 -22.08 15.71 0.27
CA PHE A 390 -23.13 15.91 -0.73
C PHE A 390 -24.35 14.99 -0.51
N ALA A 391 -24.13 13.72 -0.15
CA ALA A 391 -25.20 12.77 0.20
C ALA A 391 -25.90 13.10 1.53
N GLY A 392 -25.22 13.82 2.43
CA GLY A 392 -25.78 14.29 3.70
C GLY A 392 -26.85 15.36 3.49
N ILE A 393 -28.11 14.98 3.74
CA ILE A 393 -29.33 15.81 3.75
C ILE A 393 -29.06 17.32 3.82
N ARG A 394 -29.22 17.99 2.66
CA ARG A 394 -29.35 19.45 2.46
C ARG A 394 -28.92 20.29 3.66
N PHE A 395 -27.66 20.74 3.69
CA PHE A 395 -27.22 21.84 4.55
C PHE A 395 -28.13 23.07 4.34
N GLY A 396 -29.15 23.25 5.20
CA GLY A 396 -30.07 24.39 5.18
C GLY A 396 -30.75 24.68 3.82
N ASN A 397 -31.13 23.65 3.04
CA ASN A 397 -31.64 23.79 1.65
C ASN A 397 -30.67 24.43 0.63
N GLN A 398 -29.40 24.67 0.97
CA GLN A 398 -28.43 25.28 0.06
C GLN A 398 -27.51 24.26 -0.61
N ASP A 399 -27.15 24.56 -1.86
CA ASP A 399 -26.22 23.79 -2.67
C ASP A 399 -24.77 24.12 -2.29
N ALA A 400 -24.02 23.12 -1.80
CA ALA A 400 -22.62 23.29 -1.42
C ALA A 400 -21.66 23.32 -2.62
N ARG A 401 -22.06 22.84 -3.80
CA ARG A 401 -21.18 22.61 -4.97
C ARG A 401 -20.47 23.90 -5.44
N PRO A 402 -21.13 25.07 -5.56
CA PRO A 402 -20.45 26.32 -5.93
C PRO A 402 -19.41 26.80 -4.90
N ALA A 403 -19.64 26.51 -3.61
CA ALA A 403 -18.68 26.85 -2.56
C ALA A 403 -17.44 25.95 -2.64
N VAL A 404 -17.63 24.65 -2.92
CA VAL A 404 -16.53 23.70 -3.15
C VAL A 404 -15.67 24.11 -4.35
N ARG A 405 -16.30 24.46 -5.48
CA ARG A 405 -15.60 24.95 -6.68
C ARG A 405 -14.73 26.18 -6.37
N LYS A 406 -15.30 27.21 -5.72
CA LYS A 406 -14.56 28.42 -5.31
C LYS A 406 -13.38 28.14 -4.37
N LEU A 407 -13.48 27.13 -3.50
CA LEU A 407 -12.37 26.73 -2.62
C LEU A 407 -11.23 26.07 -3.39
N ILE A 408 -11.55 25.26 -4.41
CA ILE A 408 -10.56 24.61 -5.28
C ILE A 408 -9.88 25.65 -6.17
N GLU A 409 -10.64 26.56 -6.80
CA GLU A 409 -10.11 27.68 -7.61
C GLU A 409 -9.23 28.62 -6.77
N SER A 410 -9.63 28.90 -5.53
CA SER A 410 -8.80 29.68 -4.61
C SER A 410 -7.51 28.93 -4.24
N PHE A 411 -7.56 27.63 -3.97
CA PHE A 411 -6.37 26.82 -3.68
C PHE A 411 -5.42 26.75 -4.90
N GLU A 412 -5.96 26.61 -6.12
CA GLU A 412 -5.21 26.70 -7.37
C GLU A 412 -4.45 28.03 -7.47
N SER A 413 -5.11 29.17 -7.24
CA SER A 413 -4.48 30.49 -7.34
C SER A 413 -3.27 30.65 -6.40
N HIS A 414 -3.35 30.11 -5.18
CA HIS A 414 -2.23 30.09 -4.24
C HIS A 414 -1.07 29.17 -4.69
N PHE A 415 -1.38 28.07 -5.40
CA PHE A 415 -0.38 27.17 -6.01
C PHE A 415 0.29 27.82 -7.23
N GLN A 416 -0.50 28.38 -8.15
CA GLN A 416 -0.02 29.09 -9.34
C GLN A 416 0.86 30.29 -8.98
N THR A 417 0.49 31.06 -7.95
CA THR A 417 1.33 32.19 -7.48
C THR A 417 2.73 31.75 -7.06
N ARG A 418 2.87 30.55 -6.45
CA ARG A 418 4.18 29.97 -6.10
C ARG A 418 4.93 29.45 -7.33
N GLN A 419 4.22 28.83 -8.27
CA GLN A 419 4.81 28.33 -9.52
C GLN A 419 5.32 29.48 -10.41
N GLU A 420 4.58 30.58 -10.52
CA GLU A 420 5.06 31.78 -11.19
C GLU A 420 6.30 32.36 -10.50
N ALA A 421 6.34 32.34 -9.16
CA ALA A 421 7.50 32.82 -8.41
C ALA A 421 8.75 31.94 -8.64
N SER A 422 8.61 30.61 -8.74
CA SER A 422 9.73 29.70 -9.05
C SER A 422 10.21 29.81 -10.51
N ILE A 423 9.32 30.13 -11.45
CA ILE A 423 9.73 30.44 -12.84
C ILE A 423 10.51 31.76 -12.89
N ARG A 424 10.05 32.80 -12.17
CA ARG A 424 10.68 34.13 -12.16
C ARG A 424 12.03 34.18 -11.43
N SER A 425 12.33 33.24 -10.53
CA SER A 425 13.62 33.17 -9.84
C SER A 425 14.73 32.53 -10.67
N ARG A 426 14.43 32.01 -11.86
CA ARG A 426 15.40 31.43 -12.78
C ARG A 426 16.44 32.48 -13.23
N PRO A 427 17.75 32.28 -12.99
CA PRO A 427 18.77 33.13 -13.59
C PRO A 427 18.76 32.97 -15.12
N GLU A 428 19.02 34.05 -15.85
CA GLU A 428 18.95 34.14 -17.32
C GLU A 428 19.97 33.23 -18.03
N ALA A 429 19.66 31.92 -18.08
CA ALA A 429 20.48 30.90 -18.72
C ALA A 429 19.61 29.95 -19.57
N ILE A 430 19.68 30.20 -20.88
CA ILE A 430 19.56 29.24 -21.98
C ILE A 430 18.30 28.34 -21.97
N SER A 431 17.26 28.75 -22.69
CA SER A 431 16.73 27.97 -23.82
C SER A 431 16.24 28.97 -24.88
N LYS A 432 16.50 28.69 -26.15
CA LYS A 432 16.10 29.53 -27.30
C LYS A 432 15.11 28.81 -28.22
N ASP A 433 14.54 27.69 -27.77
CA ASP A 433 13.67 26.86 -28.59
C ASP A 433 12.22 26.86 -28.06
N PRO A 434 11.26 27.48 -28.77
CA PRO A 434 9.86 27.56 -28.33
C PRO A 434 9.08 26.23 -28.48
N SER A 435 9.76 25.13 -28.84
CA SER A 435 9.16 23.80 -28.98
C SER A 435 9.41 22.85 -27.79
N GLU A 436 10.23 23.23 -26.81
CA GLU A 436 10.28 22.50 -25.54
C GLU A 436 9.00 22.80 -24.74
N ILE A 437 8.10 21.82 -24.68
CA ILE A 437 6.88 21.91 -23.86
C ILE A 437 7.33 22.00 -22.39
N GLN A 438 7.38 23.22 -21.85
CA GLN A 438 7.76 23.48 -20.47
C GLN A 438 6.84 22.68 -19.55
N ALA A 439 7.43 21.77 -18.77
CA ALA A 439 6.71 20.74 -18.03
C ALA A 439 6.00 21.35 -16.81
N SER A 440 4.88 22.05 -17.04
CA SER A 440 4.12 22.72 -15.98
C SER A 440 3.76 21.74 -14.87
N SER A 441 4.21 22.06 -13.66
CA SER A 441 3.75 21.41 -12.44
C SER A 441 2.23 21.52 -12.33
N ARG A 442 1.60 20.51 -11.72
CA ARG A 442 0.14 20.35 -11.72
C ARG A 442 -0.42 20.12 -10.33
N LEU A 443 -1.61 20.68 -10.12
CA LEU A 443 -2.47 20.43 -8.98
C LEU A 443 -3.63 19.53 -9.43
N ARG A 444 -3.87 18.43 -8.71
CA ARG A 444 -5.04 17.57 -8.93
C ARG A 444 -5.87 17.47 -7.66
N ILE A 445 -7.19 17.57 -7.80
CA ILE A 445 -8.12 17.21 -6.72
C ILE A 445 -8.71 15.84 -7.04
N LEU A 446 -8.47 14.92 -6.12
CA LEU A 446 -8.93 13.56 -6.17
C LEU A 446 -10.10 13.39 -5.20
N THR A 447 -10.99 12.50 -5.57
CA THR A 447 -12.10 12.04 -4.72
C THR A 447 -12.07 10.53 -4.72
N ASN A 448 -12.66 9.93 -3.70
CA ASN A 448 -12.71 8.48 -3.59
C ASN A 448 -14.16 8.05 -3.37
N LYS A 449 -14.59 6.96 -4.02
CA LYS A 449 -15.85 6.32 -3.68
C LYS A 449 -15.71 5.67 -2.30
N PRO A 450 -16.61 5.95 -1.34
CA PRO A 450 -16.50 5.42 0.01
C PRO A 450 -16.70 3.89 0.01
N ARG A 451 -15.59 3.14 -0.06
CA ARG A 451 -15.64 1.69 0.16
C ARG A 451 -15.78 1.42 1.66
N TYR A 452 -16.82 0.67 2.03
CA TYR A 452 -17.04 0.17 3.40
C TYR A 452 -16.06 -0.94 3.82
N LYS A 453 -15.08 -1.25 2.96
CA LYS A 453 -14.14 -2.34 3.15
C LYS A 453 -12.88 -1.82 3.81
N ILE A 454 -12.43 -2.53 4.83
CA ILE A 454 -11.31 -2.18 5.70
C ILE A 454 -10.12 -3.00 5.23
N PRO A 455 -8.92 -2.41 5.01
CA PRO A 455 -7.72 -3.19 4.77
C PRO A 455 -7.53 -4.25 5.88
N PRO A 456 -7.05 -5.46 5.56
CA PRO A 456 -6.41 -5.82 4.31
C PRO A 456 -7.33 -6.38 3.23
N PHE A 457 -7.12 -5.92 1.99
CA PHE A 457 -7.93 -6.28 0.82
C PHE A 457 -7.42 -7.57 0.16
N LEU A 458 -7.66 -8.72 0.81
CA LEU A 458 -7.12 -10.02 0.36
C LEU A 458 -8.03 -10.84 -0.57
N HIS A 459 -9.33 -10.58 -0.54
CA HIS A 459 -10.23 -11.04 -1.59
C HIS A 459 -10.02 -10.17 -2.84
N ASP A 460 -10.81 -10.32 -3.90
CA ASP A 460 -10.63 -9.52 -5.13
C ASP A 460 -10.89 -8.00 -4.90
N GLU A 461 -11.17 -7.59 -3.67
CA GLU A 461 -11.26 -6.23 -3.18
C GLU A 461 -10.00 -5.45 -3.58
N GLY A 462 -10.21 -4.37 -4.34
CA GLY A 462 -9.10 -3.51 -4.75
C GLY A 462 -8.92 -2.36 -3.77
N PRO A 463 -7.73 -1.74 -3.72
CA PRO A 463 -7.55 -0.48 -3.01
C PRO A 463 -8.56 0.57 -3.49
N GLN A 464 -8.70 1.63 -2.69
CA GLN A 464 -9.61 2.74 -2.96
C GLN A 464 -9.39 3.31 -4.37
N ARG A 465 -10.49 3.59 -5.09
CA ARG A 465 -10.45 4.11 -6.47
C ARG A 465 -10.35 5.62 -6.40
N LEU A 466 -9.14 6.16 -6.59
CA LEU A 466 -8.90 7.60 -6.59
C LEU A 466 -9.29 8.17 -7.95
N VAL A 467 -10.38 8.92 -7.99
CA VAL A 467 -10.96 9.54 -9.18
C VAL A 467 -10.54 11.01 -9.22
N VAL A 468 -9.78 11.40 -10.25
CA VAL A 468 -9.41 12.80 -10.50
C VAL A 468 -10.66 13.54 -10.97
N ARG A 469 -11.01 14.61 -10.26
CA ARG A 469 -12.18 15.47 -10.57
C ARG A 469 -11.78 16.86 -11.04
N TYR A 470 -10.55 17.25 -10.72
CA TYR A 470 -9.95 18.51 -11.12
C TYR A 470 -8.47 18.27 -11.45
N ASP A 471 -7.98 18.86 -12.54
CA ASP A 471 -6.60 18.81 -12.98
C ASP A 471 -6.20 20.16 -13.59
N SER A 472 -5.25 20.89 -12.99
CA SER A 472 -4.85 22.23 -13.43
C SER A 472 -4.28 22.27 -14.85
N ASN A 473 -3.78 21.13 -15.37
CA ASN A 473 -3.21 21.04 -16.71
C ASN A 473 -4.26 20.62 -17.76
N HIS A 474 -5.49 20.32 -17.37
CA HIS A 474 -6.58 19.99 -18.30
C HIS A 474 -7.31 21.27 -18.76
N PRO A 475 -7.70 21.40 -20.05
CA PRO A 475 -8.37 22.61 -20.56
C PRO A 475 -9.67 22.98 -19.83
N GLU A 476 -10.45 21.99 -19.41
CA GLU A 476 -11.69 22.21 -18.63
C GLU A 476 -11.42 22.54 -17.14
N ARG A 477 -10.20 22.22 -16.65
CA ARG A 477 -9.79 22.10 -15.24
C ARG A 477 -10.65 21.16 -14.40
N PHE A 478 -11.93 21.49 -14.21
CA PHE A 478 -12.96 20.61 -13.66
C PHE A 478 -13.38 19.62 -14.75
N LEU A 479 -13.20 18.32 -14.50
CA LEU A 479 -13.32 17.32 -15.55
C LEU A 479 -14.78 16.89 -15.76
N SER A 480 -15.30 17.08 -16.97
CA SER A 480 -16.60 16.52 -17.38
C SER A 480 -16.57 14.99 -17.46
N TYR A 481 -15.40 14.43 -17.81
CA TYR A 481 -15.12 13.00 -17.86
C TYR A 481 -13.94 12.67 -16.93
N PRO A 482 -14.20 12.29 -15.68
CA PRO A 482 -13.15 12.06 -14.70
C PRO A 482 -12.38 10.75 -14.97
N TYR A 483 -11.10 10.71 -14.63
CA TYR A 483 -10.22 9.55 -14.84
C TYR A 483 -9.64 9.02 -13.51
N THR A 484 -9.18 7.76 -13.49
CA THR A 484 -8.57 7.15 -12.31
C THR A 484 -7.09 7.47 -12.18
N ALA A 485 -6.66 7.96 -11.01
CA ALA A 485 -5.26 8.22 -10.70
C ALA A 485 -4.44 6.95 -10.43
N ASN A 486 -5.10 5.84 -10.07
CA ASN A 486 -4.50 4.53 -9.90
C ASN A 486 -4.96 3.54 -10.98
N ALA A 487 -4.05 2.68 -11.43
CA ALA A 487 -4.35 1.62 -12.38
C ALA A 487 -5.11 0.49 -11.68
N LEU A 488 -6.43 0.47 -11.84
CA LEU A 488 -7.32 -0.61 -11.39
C LEU A 488 -7.91 -1.35 -12.61
N PRO A 489 -8.16 -2.67 -12.53
CA PRO A 489 -8.83 -3.40 -13.59
C PRO A 489 -10.21 -2.79 -13.92
N PRO A 490 -10.60 -2.73 -15.21
CA PRO A 490 -11.82 -2.04 -15.64
C PRO A 490 -13.12 -2.78 -15.28
N ASP A 491 -13.06 -4.07 -14.93
CA ASP A 491 -14.21 -4.98 -14.80
C ASP A 491 -15.06 -4.77 -13.52
N ARG A 492 -15.23 -3.52 -13.06
CA ARG A 492 -16.11 -3.17 -11.94
C ARG A 492 -17.06 -2.04 -12.28
N ASP A 493 -18.31 -2.44 -12.53
CA ASP A 493 -19.46 -1.56 -12.63
C ASP A 493 -19.81 -0.99 -11.24
N ASP A 494 -19.15 0.12 -10.90
CA ASP A 494 -19.45 0.94 -9.72
C ASP A 494 -20.36 2.14 -10.12
N SER A 495 -21.12 2.09 -11.22
CA SER A 495 -21.66 3.29 -11.93
C SER A 495 -22.62 4.19 -11.14
N SER A 496 -23.44 3.65 -10.23
CA SER A 496 -24.52 4.40 -9.56
C SER A 496 -24.07 5.56 -8.66
N ASP A 497 -22.84 5.48 -8.13
CA ASP A 497 -22.41 6.33 -7.02
C ASP A 497 -21.66 7.60 -7.48
N ASP A 498 -21.50 7.81 -8.79
CA ASP A 498 -20.82 8.98 -9.36
C ASP A 498 -21.77 10.14 -9.68
N GLU A 499 -23.09 9.96 -9.80
CA GLU A 499 -24.01 11.00 -10.32
C GLU A 499 -23.94 12.33 -9.55
N ASP A 500 -24.00 12.31 -8.22
CA ASP A 500 -23.89 13.53 -7.39
C ASP A 500 -22.52 14.22 -7.54
N MET A 501 -21.46 13.43 -7.72
CA MET A 501 -20.08 13.92 -7.90
C MET A 501 -19.86 14.46 -9.32
N ASP A 502 -20.45 13.83 -10.33
CA ASP A 502 -20.44 14.29 -11.71
C ASP A 502 -21.17 15.62 -11.81
N VAL A 503 -22.35 15.78 -11.22
CA VAL A 503 -23.06 17.09 -11.19
C VAL A 503 -22.28 18.14 -10.40
N ALA A 504 -21.60 17.77 -9.30
CA ALA A 504 -20.78 18.69 -8.51
C ALA A 504 -19.55 19.26 -9.25
N PHE A 505 -18.98 18.50 -10.18
CA PHE A 505 -17.79 18.93 -10.91
C PHE A 505 -18.08 19.35 -12.36
N SER A 506 -19.17 18.90 -13.00
CA SER A 506 -19.56 19.33 -14.37
C SER A 506 -20.46 20.58 -14.43
N GLY A 507 -21.25 20.88 -13.39
CA GLY A 507 -22.32 21.88 -13.48
C GLY A 507 -21.87 23.35 -13.41
N THR A 508 -22.17 24.14 -14.45
CA THR A 508 -22.21 25.62 -14.36
C THR A 508 -23.50 26.08 -13.67
N GLY A 509 -23.62 25.82 -12.37
CA GLY A 509 -24.77 26.24 -11.57
C GLY A 509 -24.90 27.77 -11.52
N HIS A 510 -26.04 28.29 -11.96
CA HIS A 510 -26.32 29.74 -11.93
C HIS A 510 -26.44 30.21 -10.47
N VAL A 511 -25.45 30.96 -9.98
CA VAL A 511 -25.51 31.58 -8.65
C VAL A 511 -26.54 32.72 -8.70
N ASP A 512 -27.52 32.73 -7.80
CA ASP A 512 -28.39 33.88 -7.58
C ASP A 512 -27.56 35.02 -6.94
N PRO A 513 -27.41 36.19 -7.60
CA PRO A 513 -26.64 37.30 -7.05
C PRO A 513 -27.15 37.82 -5.69
N ARG A 514 -28.39 37.49 -5.30
CA ARG A 514 -29.02 37.93 -4.04
C ARG A 514 -28.51 37.20 -2.79
N LEU A 515 -27.71 36.15 -2.95
CA LEU A 515 -27.09 35.38 -1.84
C LEU A 515 -25.64 35.84 -1.51
N LEU A 516 -25.24 37.03 -1.97
CA LEU A 516 -23.93 37.63 -1.72
C LEU A 516 -24.03 39.02 -1.03
N ALA A 517 -25.08 39.22 -0.24
CA ALA A 517 -25.28 40.39 0.63
C ALA A 517 -25.14 40.01 2.11
#